data_AF-A0A960S0Z4-F1
#
_entry.id   AF-A0A960S0Z4-F1
#
_cell.length_a   1.000
_cell.length_b   1.000
_cell.length_c   1.000
_cell.angle_alpha   90.00
_cell.angle_beta   90.00
_cell.angle_gamma   90.00
#
_symmetry.space_group_name_H-M   'P 1'
#
loop_
_entity.id
_entity.type
_entity.pdbx_description
1 polymer ?
#
loop_
_entity_poly.entity_id
_entity_poly.type
_entity_poly.pdbx_seq_one_letter_code
_entity_poly.pdbx_strand_id
1 'polypeptide(L)'
;MGESRVNEDPFGKYNKVIMSLLPLNVFKSNDEGFFALPFPGKPDPKVPKPEGLDTRERVFQTAYRENTCWFYALNRIRPRVGKAGPDSELRDLENRVSELRKAKIRHESTLPAICGQLGTEVGRQALESFDKTLVEQFSRNDFQVLKLTESPEMLEGKPSLIPFLRKFLNDPTSSNMYGFMLKEQYGKRVELTAQFLSSQGQDIKALYEAREFDRDSPTSDRLEANLKASYGEGFFRRFVADKYGLKKATWRPKDGGEALIRTLKENGPMLVGGQLGREVYVDSPIEVVDDFAGRKVWAWKVGAKRIENVIVGHNVVIVGAKKVQDKVNVFFIDPVDPSDPQDLSKQKVYKISFDNLKKYLADVQGRLDPDSPFPYGHHGPFKIA
;
A
#
# COMPACT_ATOMS: atom_id res chain seq x y z
N MET A 1 26.00 -61.72 8.77
CA MET A 1 26.20 -60.85 7.59
C MET A 1 24.83 -60.33 7.20
N GLY A 2 24.56 -59.06 7.49
CA GLY A 2 23.29 -58.41 7.21
C GLY A 2 23.54 -56.91 7.32
N GLU A 3 23.92 -56.29 6.21
CA GLU A 3 24.15 -54.85 6.13
C GLU A 3 22.81 -54.15 5.92
N SER A 4 22.39 -53.37 6.92
CA SER A 4 21.30 -52.41 6.75
C SER A 4 21.86 -51.15 6.07
N ARG A 5 21.26 -50.77 4.95
CA ARG A 5 21.50 -49.47 4.32
C ARG A 5 20.72 -48.42 5.10
N VAL A 6 21.44 -47.56 5.81
CA VAL A 6 20.90 -46.31 6.34
C VAL A 6 20.61 -45.40 5.15
N ASN A 7 19.33 -45.07 4.95
CA ASN A 7 18.91 -44.02 4.02
C ASN A 7 19.46 -42.69 4.55
N GLU A 8 20.44 -42.15 3.84
CA GLU A 8 20.87 -40.76 4.02
C GLU A 8 19.73 -39.84 3.56
N ASP A 9 19.28 -38.98 4.47
CA ASP A 9 18.32 -37.92 4.24
C ASP A 9 18.83 -36.95 3.15
N PRO A 10 18.15 -36.86 1.98
CA PRO A 10 18.59 -35.99 0.89
C PRO A 10 18.32 -34.50 1.15
N PHE A 11 17.78 -34.11 2.31
CA PHE A 11 17.42 -32.72 2.62
C PHE A 11 18.30 -32.02 3.68
N GLY A 12 19.38 -32.66 4.12
CA GLY A 12 20.27 -32.15 5.18
C GLY A 12 21.21 -30.97 4.84
N LYS A 13 21.05 -30.25 3.72
CA LYS A 13 22.04 -29.22 3.28
C LYS A 13 21.54 -27.79 3.02
N TYR A 14 20.31 -27.43 3.42
CA TYR A 14 19.85 -26.04 3.35
C TYR A 14 19.64 -25.42 4.73
N ASN A 15 20.74 -25.23 5.46
CA ASN A 15 20.75 -24.37 6.66
C ASN A 15 22.05 -23.56 6.73
N LYS A 16 22.21 -22.66 5.75
CA LYS A 16 23.05 -21.45 5.85
C LYS A 16 22.73 -20.49 4.70
N VAL A 17 21.45 -20.14 4.55
CA VAL A 17 21.15 -18.84 3.95
C VAL A 17 21.59 -17.81 4.99
N ILE A 18 22.75 -17.20 4.75
CA ILE A 18 23.12 -15.97 5.45
C ILE A 18 22.05 -14.96 5.04
N MET A 19 21.00 -14.83 5.86
CA MET A 19 20.17 -13.64 5.86
C MET A 19 21.08 -12.50 6.31
N SER A 20 21.83 -11.91 5.37
CA SER A 20 22.59 -10.70 5.62
C SER A 20 21.55 -9.61 5.92
N LEU A 21 21.41 -9.30 7.20
CA LEU A 21 20.51 -8.31 7.74
C LEU A 21 20.78 -6.96 7.05
N LEU A 22 19.73 -6.24 6.67
CA LEU A 22 19.86 -4.87 6.16
C LEU A 22 20.74 -4.08 7.15
N PRO A 23 21.83 -3.42 6.70
CA PRO A 23 22.48 -2.38 7.48
C PRO A 23 21.54 -1.18 7.44
N LEU A 24 20.44 -1.26 8.19
CA LEU A 24 19.91 -0.07 8.81
C LEU A 24 21.09 0.43 9.64
N ASN A 25 21.67 1.57 9.27
CA ASN A 25 22.37 2.41 10.24
C ASN A 25 21.29 2.82 11.24
N VAL A 26 20.96 1.90 12.15
CA VAL A 26 20.26 2.18 13.38
C VAL A 26 21.18 3.20 14.02
N PHE A 27 20.79 4.49 13.99
CA PHE A 27 21.45 5.45 14.86
C PHE A 27 21.38 4.81 16.24
N LYS A 28 22.55 4.56 16.85
CA LYS A 28 22.64 4.15 18.24
C LYS A 28 21.63 4.98 18.99
N SER A 29 20.64 4.31 19.58
CA SER A 29 19.55 4.99 20.22
C SER A 29 20.13 5.92 21.28
N ASN A 30 20.03 7.24 21.05
CA ASN A 30 19.74 8.11 22.17
C ASN A 30 18.40 7.60 22.76
N ASP A 31 18.03 7.89 24.01
CA ASP A 31 16.86 7.31 24.70
C ASP A 31 15.48 7.47 24.01
N GLU A 32 15.45 7.97 22.78
CA GLU A 32 14.33 8.19 21.88
C GLU A 32 14.39 7.16 20.74
N GLY A 33 13.34 6.32 20.58
CA GLY A 33 13.32 5.19 19.65
C GLY A 33 13.27 5.59 18.18
N PHE A 34 14.40 6.04 17.61
CA PHE A 34 14.51 6.55 16.25
C PHE A 34 15.35 5.63 15.34
N PHE A 35 14.92 5.50 14.09
CA PHE A 35 15.61 4.70 13.09
C PHE A 35 15.88 5.49 11.81
N ALA A 36 17.13 5.42 11.32
CA ALA A 36 17.41 5.83 9.95
C ALA A 36 16.89 4.74 9.02
N LEU A 37 15.80 5.01 8.29
CA LEU A 37 15.46 4.14 7.17
C LEU A 37 16.52 4.27 6.06
N PRO A 38 16.73 3.21 5.26
CA PRO A 38 17.54 3.33 4.06
C PRO A 38 16.97 4.45 3.19
N PHE A 39 17.87 5.10 2.47
CA PHE A 39 17.55 6.10 1.46
C PHE A 39 16.29 5.69 0.63
N PRO A 40 15.36 6.61 0.34
CA PRO A 40 14.23 6.38 -0.56
C PRO A 40 14.66 5.78 -1.92
N GLY A 41 13.73 5.50 -2.82
CA GLY A 41 14.07 5.06 -4.19
C GLY A 41 14.33 3.56 -4.33
N LYS A 42 14.43 3.10 -5.58
CA LYS A 42 14.61 1.68 -5.91
C LYS A 42 16.11 1.37 -6.08
N PRO A 43 16.56 0.16 -5.68
CA PRO A 43 17.90 -0.30 -6.04
C PRO A 43 18.11 -0.18 -7.56
N ASP A 44 19.29 0.26 -7.99
CA ASP A 44 19.60 0.27 -9.41
C ASP A 44 19.69 -1.18 -9.91
N PRO A 45 18.77 -1.62 -10.80
CA PRO A 45 18.85 -2.97 -11.36
C PRO A 45 20.09 -3.16 -12.24
N LYS A 46 20.75 -2.09 -12.70
CA LYS A 46 21.94 -2.12 -13.56
C LYS A 46 23.23 -2.33 -12.78
N VAL A 47 23.25 -1.98 -11.48
CA VAL A 47 24.44 -2.16 -10.63
C VAL A 47 24.40 -3.55 -9.97
N PRO A 48 25.47 -4.36 -10.08
CA PRO A 48 25.58 -5.63 -9.34
C PRO A 48 25.45 -5.41 -7.83
N LYS A 49 24.95 -6.40 -7.08
CA LYS A 49 25.00 -6.37 -5.61
C LYS A 49 26.48 -6.61 -5.23
N PRO A 50 27.17 -5.68 -4.55
CA PRO A 50 28.53 -5.95 -4.10
C PRO A 50 28.53 -7.15 -3.13
N GLU A 51 29.55 -8.01 -3.23
CA GLU A 51 29.67 -9.17 -2.36
C GLU A 51 29.81 -8.72 -0.89
N GLY A 52 29.06 -9.35 0.01
CA GLY A 52 29.04 -9.01 1.44
C GLY A 52 28.27 -7.73 1.81
N LEU A 53 27.78 -6.93 0.85
CA LEU A 53 26.95 -5.76 1.12
C LEU A 53 25.48 -6.03 0.82
N ASP A 54 24.59 -5.62 1.73
CA ASP A 54 23.14 -5.82 1.52
C ASP A 54 22.48 -4.71 0.69
N THR A 55 23.25 -3.71 0.23
CA THR A 55 22.70 -2.55 -0.48
C THR A 55 23.35 -2.38 -1.86
N ARG A 56 22.53 -1.90 -2.80
CA ARG A 56 22.95 -1.35 -4.09
C ARG A 56 22.76 0.16 -4.05
N GLU A 57 23.46 0.87 -4.92
CA GLU A 57 23.14 2.25 -5.24
C GLU A 57 21.65 2.37 -5.60
N ARG A 58 21.02 3.47 -5.20
CA ARG A 58 19.59 3.70 -5.42
C ARG A 58 19.40 4.74 -6.49
N VAL A 59 18.51 4.46 -7.43
CA VAL A 59 18.10 5.43 -8.44
C VAL A 59 16.85 6.18 -7.98
N PHE A 60 16.76 7.43 -8.43
CA PHE A 60 15.57 8.25 -8.26
C PHE A 60 14.34 7.46 -8.69
N GLN A 61 13.34 7.47 -7.81
CA GLN A 61 12.04 6.94 -8.10
C GLN A 61 11.11 8.14 -8.21
N THR A 62 10.66 8.44 -9.42
CA THR A 62 9.60 9.43 -9.63
C THR A 62 8.44 9.13 -8.71
N ALA A 63 8.01 10.14 -7.93
CA ALA A 63 6.83 10.02 -7.07
C ALA A 63 5.69 9.47 -7.89
N TYR A 64 5.32 8.25 -7.56
CA TYR A 64 4.25 7.58 -8.25
C TYR A 64 2.95 7.98 -7.56
N ARG A 65 2.05 8.60 -8.31
CA ARG A 65 0.67 8.87 -7.88
C ARG A 65 -0.06 7.51 -7.87
N GLU A 66 -0.92 7.22 -6.89
CA GLU A 66 -1.81 6.02 -6.78
C GLU A 66 -1.38 4.89 -5.80
N ASN A 67 -2.27 3.87 -5.66
CA ASN A 67 -2.35 2.74 -4.71
C ASN A 67 -1.13 1.80 -4.59
N THR A 68 0.04 2.24 -5.00
CA THR A 68 1.30 1.49 -4.92
C THR A 68 2.10 1.76 -3.65
N CYS A 69 1.60 2.66 -2.80
CA CYS A 69 2.23 3.09 -1.55
C CYS A 69 2.69 1.90 -0.68
N TRP A 70 1.88 0.86 -0.56
CA TRP A 70 2.24 -0.34 0.21
C TRP A 70 3.52 -0.99 -0.29
N PHE A 71 3.70 -1.17 -1.60
CA PHE A 71 4.90 -1.80 -2.15
C PHE A 71 6.16 -0.97 -1.85
N TYR A 72 6.04 0.36 -1.92
CA TYR A 72 7.15 1.27 -1.65
C TYR A 72 7.46 1.41 -0.16
N ALA A 73 6.44 1.42 0.69
CA ALA A 73 6.61 1.37 2.13
C ALA A 73 7.26 0.04 2.53
N LEU A 74 6.78 -1.07 1.97
CA LEU A 74 7.32 -2.41 2.18
C LEU A 74 8.78 -2.52 1.77
N ASN A 75 9.19 -1.90 0.66
CA ASN A 75 10.60 -1.85 0.26
C ASN A 75 11.52 -1.31 1.38
N ARG A 76 11.04 -0.46 2.29
CA ARG A 76 11.86 0.03 3.39
C ARG A 76 12.15 -1.03 4.46
N ILE A 77 11.27 -2.02 4.62
CA ILE A 77 11.31 -2.97 5.74
C ILE A 77 11.43 -4.45 5.35
N ARG A 78 11.34 -4.81 4.06
CA ARG A 78 11.49 -6.19 3.61
C ARG A 78 12.95 -6.55 3.27
N PRO A 79 13.33 -7.84 3.33
CA PRO A 79 14.57 -8.34 2.75
C PRO A 79 14.72 -7.97 1.27
N ARG A 80 15.97 -7.80 0.83
CA ARG A 80 16.29 -7.47 -0.57
C ARG A 80 16.70 -8.71 -1.34
N VAL A 81 15.99 -8.97 -2.44
CA VAL A 81 16.27 -10.12 -3.30
C VAL A 81 17.19 -9.68 -4.44
N GLY A 82 18.31 -10.38 -4.62
CA GLY A 82 19.25 -10.15 -5.72
C GLY A 82 18.72 -10.67 -7.06
N LYS A 83 19.45 -10.39 -8.15
CA LYS A 83 19.16 -10.95 -9.49
C LYS A 83 19.61 -12.41 -9.65
N ALA A 84 20.59 -12.86 -8.85
CA ALA A 84 21.17 -14.19 -8.90
C ALA A 84 21.36 -14.68 -7.47
N GLY A 85 20.91 -15.89 -7.16
CA GLY A 85 21.04 -16.50 -5.83
C GLY A 85 19.96 -17.56 -5.54
N PRO A 86 20.05 -18.24 -4.38
CA PRO A 86 19.09 -19.25 -3.93
C PRO A 86 17.68 -18.70 -3.67
N ASP A 87 17.50 -17.38 -3.70
CA ASP A 87 16.22 -16.69 -3.46
C ASP A 87 15.33 -16.57 -4.71
N SER A 88 15.38 -17.55 -5.63
CA SER A 88 14.61 -17.51 -6.89
C SER A 88 13.11 -17.36 -6.65
N GLU A 89 12.56 -18.00 -5.61
CA GLU A 89 11.15 -17.90 -5.26
C GLU A 89 10.72 -16.49 -4.84
N LEU A 90 11.52 -15.81 -4.00
CA LEU A 90 11.21 -14.43 -3.59
C LEU A 90 11.34 -13.46 -4.77
N ARG A 91 12.23 -13.77 -5.72
CA ARG A 91 12.38 -12.98 -6.94
C ARG A 91 11.18 -13.14 -7.86
N ASP A 92 10.70 -14.36 -8.03
CA ASP A 92 9.49 -14.65 -8.79
C ASP A 92 8.27 -13.98 -8.16
N LEU A 93 8.18 -14.00 -6.82
CA LEU A 93 7.17 -13.25 -6.09
C LEU A 93 7.25 -11.74 -6.36
N GLU A 94 8.44 -11.13 -6.29
CA GLU A 94 8.63 -9.71 -6.62
C GLU A 94 8.14 -9.37 -8.04
N ASN A 95 8.49 -10.22 -9.01
CA ASN A 95 8.08 -10.04 -10.40
C ASN A 95 6.55 -10.10 -10.53
N ARG A 96 5.90 -11.09 -9.93
CA ARG A 96 4.43 -11.24 -9.95
C ARG A 96 3.72 -10.10 -9.25
N VAL A 97 4.22 -9.65 -8.09
CA VAL A 97 3.69 -8.47 -7.37
C VAL A 97 3.82 -7.21 -8.24
N SER A 98 4.95 -7.04 -8.92
CA SER A 98 5.17 -5.92 -9.84
C SER A 98 4.21 -5.95 -11.03
N GLU A 99 3.94 -7.12 -11.62
CA GLU A 99 2.99 -7.27 -12.72
C GLU A 99 1.55 -7.03 -12.28
N LEU A 100 1.13 -7.57 -11.12
CA LEU A 100 -0.17 -7.28 -10.52
C LEU A 100 -0.36 -5.76 -10.35
N ARG A 101 0.65 -5.09 -9.81
CA ARG A 101 0.65 -3.64 -9.59
C ARG A 101 0.49 -2.87 -10.92
N LYS A 102 1.28 -3.22 -11.94
CA LYS A 102 1.18 -2.60 -13.27
C LYS A 102 -0.20 -2.83 -13.89
N ALA A 103 -0.78 -4.02 -13.70
CA ALA A 103 -2.12 -4.31 -14.20
C ALA A 103 -3.19 -3.44 -13.51
N LYS A 104 -3.12 -3.29 -12.18
CA LYS A 104 -4.01 -2.39 -11.41
C LYS A 104 -3.89 -0.94 -11.88
N ILE A 105 -2.65 -0.43 -12.01
CA ILE A 105 -2.36 0.92 -12.54
C ILE A 105 -2.97 1.12 -13.94
N ARG A 106 -2.72 0.18 -14.86
CA ARG A 106 -3.24 0.30 -16.22
C ARG A 106 -4.76 0.38 -16.22
N HIS A 107 -5.43 -0.41 -15.39
CA HIS A 107 -6.89 -0.35 -15.25
C HIS A 107 -7.36 0.98 -14.65
N GLU A 108 -6.75 1.40 -13.54
CA GLU A 108 -7.10 2.63 -12.83
C GLU A 108 -6.91 3.89 -13.68
N SER A 109 -5.87 3.93 -14.52
CA SER A 109 -5.63 5.04 -15.45
C SER A 109 -6.51 5.01 -16.70
N THR A 110 -7.10 3.86 -17.05
CA THR A 110 -8.02 3.78 -18.20
C THR A 110 -9.40 4.35 -17.90
N LEU A 111 -9.95 4.16 -16.70
CA LEU A 111 -11.31 4.59 -16.37
C LEU A 111 -11.50 6.11 -16.44
N PRO A 112 -10.66 6.95 -15.80
CA PRO A 112 -10.76 8.40 -15.93
C PRO A 112 -10.57 8.86 -17.37
N ALA A 113 -9.72 8.20 -18.14
CA ALA A 113 -9.51 8.58 -19.53
C ALA A 113 -10.73 8.29 -20.41
N ILE A 114 -11.44 7.18 -20.20
CA ILE A 114 -12.71 6.91 -20.87
C ILE A 114 -13.74 7.97 -20.48
N CYS A 115 -13.80 8.34 -19.21
CA CYS A 115 -14.75 9.36 -18.76
C CYS A 115 -14.40 10.76 -19.24
N GLY A 116 -13.11 11.10 -19.36
CA GLY A 116 -12.66 12.34 -19.99
C GLY A 116 -13.18 12.47 -21.43
N GLN A 117 -13.33 11.35 -22.15
CA GLN A 117 -13.91 11.37 -23.50
C GLN A 117 -15.37 11.84 -23.51
N LEU A 118 -16.15 11.65 -22.43
CA LEU A 118 -17.54 12.16 -22.34
C LEU A 118 -17.62 13.68 -22.45
N GLY A 119 -16.60 14.40 -21.96
CA GLY A 119 -16.53 15.86 -22.07
C GLY A 119 -16.09 16.36 -23.46
N THR A 120 -15.63 15.47 -24.34
CA THR A 120 -15.16 15.82 -25.69
C THR A 120 -16.29 15.81 -26.71
N GLU A 121 -16.05 16.42 -27.88
CA GLU A 121 -16.97 16.37 -29.02
C GLU A 121 -17.29 14.92 -29.43
N VAL A 122 -16.28 14.04 -29.43
CA VAL A 122 -16.45 12.61 -29.72
C VAL A 122 -17.39 11.94 -28.70
N GLY A 123 -17.28 12.31 -27.43
CA GLY A 123 -18.18 11.83 -26.38
C GLY A 123 -19.61 12.30 -26.59
N ARG A 124 -19.80 13.58 -26.94
CA ARG A 124 -21.13 14.14 -27.23
C ARG A 124 -21.79 13.45 -28.42
N GLN A 125 -21.06 13.29 -29.53
CA GLN A 125 -21.55 12.57 -30.70
C GLN A 125 -21.84 11.09 -30.40
N ALA A 126 -21.03 10.45 -29.56
CA ALA A 126 -21.31 9.09 -29.11
C ALA A 126 -22.64 9.04 -28.33
N LEU A 127 -22.91 10.02 -27.46
CA LEU A 127 -24.15 10.13 -26.69
C LEU A 127 -25.39 10.42 -27.55
N GLU A 128 -25.26 11.12 -28.67
CA GLU A 128 -26.36 11.36 -29.63
C GLU A 128 -26.92 10.05 -30.22
N SER A 129 -26.13 8.97 -30.23
CA SER A 129 -26.57 7.64 -30.65
C SER A 129 -27.37 6.87 -29.58
N PHE A 130 -27.53 7.42 -28.37
CA PHE A 130 -28.25 6.82 -27.26
C PHE A 130 -29.56 7.56 -26.94
N ASP A 131 -30.48 6.89 -26.25
CA ASP A 131 -31.78 7.44 -25.84
C ASP A 131 -31.62 8.69 -24.93
N LYS A 132 -32.45 9.72 -25.14
CA LYS A 132 -32.36 11.00 -24.41
C LYS A 132 -32.49 10.83 -22.89
N THR A 133 -33.33 9.91 -22.43
CA THR A 133 -33.51 9.61 -21.00
C THR A 133 -32.22 9.08 -20.37
N LEU A 134 -31.44 8.32 -21.16
CA LEU A 134 -30.15 7.80 -20.74
C LEU A 134 -29.11 8.92 -20.62
N VAL A 135 -29.05 9.83 -21.60
CA VAL A 135 -28.18 11.02 -21.56
C VAL A 135 -28.47 11.91 -20.34
N GLU A 136 -29.73 12.03 -19.93
CA GLU A 136 -30.10 12.73 -18.70
C GLU A 136 -29.62 12.01 -17.43
N GLN A 137 -29.58 10.68 -17.39
CA GLN A 137 -29.01 9.92 -16.27
C GLN A 137 -27.49 10.13 -16.15
N PHE A 138 -26.77 10.26 -17.27
CA PHE A 138 -25.36 10.62 -17.28
C PHE A 138 -25.10 12.00 -16.67
N SER A 139 -25.88 13.00 -17.10
CA SER A 139 -25.67 14.42 -16.78
C SER A 139 -25.88 14.77 -15.31
N ARG A 140 -26.57 13.91 -14.54
CA ARG A 140 -26.87 14.16 -13.11
C ARG A 140 -25.64 14.20 -12.19
N ASN A 141 -24.43 13.85 -12.65
CA ASN A 141 -23.22 13.83 -11.82
C ASN A 141 -21.91 14.33 -12.49
N ASP A 142 -21.99 15.09 -13.58
CA ASP A 142 -20.80 15.54 -14.37
C ASP A 142 -19.68 16.17 -13.51
N PHE A 143 -20.03 16.89 -12.45
CA PHE A 143 -19.07 17.58 -11.58
C PHE A 143 -18.16 16.65 -10.74
N GLN A 144 -18.58 15.42 -10.43
CA GLN A 144 -17.74 14.48 -9.66
C GLN A 144 -16.78 13.69 -10.55
N VAL A 145 -17.17 13.43 -11.80
CA VAL A 145 -16.36 12.75 -12.80
C VAL A 145 -15.19 13.64 -13.26
N LEU A 146 -15.41 14.95 -13.37
CA LEU A 146 -14.40 15.93 -13.79
C LEU A 146 -13.19 16.06 -12.84
N LYS A 147 -13.33 15.73 -11.55
CA LYS A 147 -12.18 15.72 -10.60
C LYS A 147 -11.23 14.54 -10.80
N LEU A 148 -11.65 13.50 -11.53
CA LEU A 148 -10.80 12.35 -11.87
C LEU A 148 -9.94 12.60 -13.12
N THR A 149 -10.18 13.69 -13.86
CA THR A 149 -9.66 13.90 -15.21
C THR A 149 -8.85 15.20 -15.30
N GLU A 150 -7.69 15.28 -14.64
CA GLU A 150 -6.82 16.47 -14.70
C GLU A 150 -5.88 16.53 -15.93
N SER A 151 -6.06 15.70 -16.97
CA SER A 151 -5.32 15.91 -18.23
C SER A 151 -6.08 15.41 -19.46
N PRO A 152 -6.41 16.29 -20.43
CA PRO A 152 -7.00 15.92 -21.72
C PRO A 152 -5.93 15.45 -22.72
N GLU A 153 -4.97 14.64 -22.27
CA GLU A 153 -4.04 14.01 -23.21
C GLU A 153 -4.79 12.91 -23.96
N MET A 154 -5.14 13.23 -25.21
CA MET A 154 -5.66 12.29 -26.20
C MET A 154 -4.64 11.16 -26.37
N LEU A 155 -4.93 10.00 -25.78
CA LEU A 155 -4.02 8.85 -25.77
C LEU A 155 -4.53 7.78 -26.74
N GLU A 156 -3.79 7.56 -27.81
CA GLU A 156 -3.96 6.41 -28.73
C GLU A 156 -3.96 5.08 -27.97
N GLY A 157 -4.78 4.12 -28.42
CA GLY A 157 -4.80 2.75 -27.90
C GLY A 157 -5.69 2.49 -26.67
N LYS A 158 -6.55 3.43 -26.26
CA LYS A 158 -7.48 3.23 -25.13
C LYS A 158 -8.80 2.54 -25.54
N PRO A 159 -9.50 1.87 -24.59
CA PRO A 159 -10.77 1.19 -24.87
C PRO A 159 -11.80 2.15 -25.47
N SER A 160 -12.60 1.67 -26.42
CA SER A 160 -13.66 2.48 -27.04
C SER A 160 -14.70 2.91 -25.98
N LEU A 161 -15.11 4.18 -26.03
CA LEU A 161 -16.17 4.75 -25.18
C LEU A 161 -17.48 3.98 -25.33
N ILE A 162 -17.86 3.61 -26.55
CA ILE A 162 -19.18 3.02 -26.85
C ILE A 162 -19.41 1.69 -26.11
N PRO A 163 -18.50 0.69 -26.14
CA PRO A 163 -18.62 -0.52 -25.32
C PRO A 163 -18.76 -0.23 -23.82
N PHE A 164 -18.05 0.77 -23.31
CA PHE A 164 -18.12 1.15 -21.90
C PHE A 164 -19.49 1.74 -21.55
N LEU A 165 -20.02 2.64 -22.39
CA LEU A 165 -21.38 3.17 -22.22
C LEU A 165 -22.44 2.07 -22.30
N ARG A 166 -22.33 1.16 -23.27
CA ARG A 166 -23.24 0.00 -23.36
C ARG A 166 -23.20 -0.86 -22.09
N LYS A 167 -22.02 -1.07 -21.51
CA LYS A 167 -21.90 -1.82 -20.25
C LYS A 167 -22.59 -1.10 -19.10
N PHE A 168 -22.40 0.22 -18.98
CA PHE A 168 -23.09 1.03 -17.96
C PHE A 168 -24.62 0.98 -18.11
N LEU A 169 -25.11 1.20 -19.34
CA LEU A 169 -26.55 1.23 -19.62
C LEU A 169 -27.24 -0.11 -19.38
N ASN A 170 -26.50 -1.20 -19.48
CA ASN A 170 -26.97 -2.55 -19.20
C ASN A 170 -26.72 -2.97 -17.74
N ASP A 171 -26.19 -2.10 -16.88
CA ASP A 171 -25.97 -2.40 -15.45
C ASP A 171 -27.12 -1.87 -14.58
N PRO A 172 -28.11 -2.71 -14.21
CA PRO A 172 -29.28 -2.27 -13.46
C PRO A 172 -28.95 -1.90 -12.01
N THR A 173 -27.74 -2.22 -11.51
CA THR A 173 -27.38 -1.94 -10.11
C THR A 173 -26.75 -0.56 -9.93
N SER A 174 -26.32 0.08 -11.03
CA SER A 174 -25.59 1.34 -10.98
C SER A 174 -26.54 2.50 -11.25
N SER A 175 -26.78 3.34 -10.24
CA SER A 175 -27.70 4.49 -10.35
C SER A 175 -27.11 5.66 -11.13
N ASN A 176 -25.79 5.69 -11.34
CA ASN A 176 -25.07 6.71 -12.08
C ASN A 176 -23.69 6.22 -12.54
N MET A 177 -23.06 6.97 -13.44
CA MET A 177 -21.75 6.63 -14.01
C MET A 177 -20.64 6.54 -12.94
N TYR A 178 -20.65 7.41 -11.93
CA TYR A 178 -19.64 7.37 -10.86
C TYR A 178 -19.70 6.04 -10.07
N GLY A 179 -20.90 5.62 -9.65
CA GLY A 179 -21.11 4.33 -8.99
C GLY A 179 -20.70 3.15 -9.87
N PHE A 180 -21.02 3.21 -11.16
CA PHE A 180 -20.58 2.21 -12.14
C PHE A 180 -19.06 2.14 -12.28
N MET A 181 -18.38 3.28 -12.40
CA MET A 181 -16.91 3.34 -12.47
C MET A 181 -16.26 2.74 -11.23
N LEU A 182 -16.77 3.08 -10.03
CA LEU A 182 -16.27 2.50 -8.79
C LEU A 182 -16.45 0.98 -8.82
N LYS A 183 -17.64 0.49 -9.19
CA LYS A 183 -17.91 -0.95 -9.32
C LYS A 183 -16.95 -1.63 -10.30
N GLU A 184 -16.69 -1.05 -11.45
CA GLU A 184 -15.73 -1.55 -12.46
C GLU A 184 -14.29 -1.54 -11.95
N GLN A 185 -13.89 -0.46 -11.27
CA GLN A 185 -12.56 -0.32 -10.69
C GLN A 185 -12.31 -1.39 -9.63
N TYR A 186 -13.20 -1.50 -8.65
CA TYR A 186 -13.05 -2.46 -7.56
C TYR A 186 -13.27 -3.89 -8.01
N GLY A 187 -14.21 -4.15 -8.92
CA GLY A 187 -14.43 -5.47 -9.50
C GLY A 187 -13.16 -6.00 -10.16
N LYS A 188 -12.48 -5.17 -10.95
CA LYS A 188 -11.20 -5.57 -11.56
C LYS A 188 -10.09 -5.76 -10.54
N ARG A 189 -10.04 -4.96 -9.46
CA ARG A 189 -9.08 -5.17 -8.36
C ARG A 189 -9.26 -6.52 -7.68
N VAL A 190 -10.52 -6.90 -7.40
CA VAL A 190 -10.85 -8.22 -6.84
C VAL A 190 -10.39 -9.31 -7.80
N GLU A 191 -10.73 -9.21 -9.08
CA GLU A 191 -10.33 -10.19 -10.11
C GLU A 191 -8.81 -10.36 -10.18
N LEU A 192 -8.06 -9.26 -10.33
CA LEU A 192 -6.60 -9.30 -10.45
C LEU A 192 -5.94 -9.85 -9.18
N THR A 193 -6.46 -9.50 -8.01
CA THR A 193 -5.93 -9.98 -6.72
C THR A 193 -6.24 -11.47 -6.54
N ALA A 194 -7.44 -11.91 -6.90
CA ALA A 194 -7.82 -13.32 -6.91
C ALA A 194 -6.92 -14.14 -7.84
N GLN A 195 -6.71 -13.69 -9.08
CA GLN A 195 -5.81 -14.34 -10.03
C GLN A 195 -4.38 -14.47 -9.48
N PHE A 196 -3.85 -13.40 -8.89
CA PHE A 196 -2.53 -13.44 -8.26
C PHE A 196 -2.49 -14.49 -7.15
N LEU A 197 -3.43 -14.44 -6.21
CA LEU A 197 -3.48 -15.34 -5.05
C LEU A 197 -3.67 -16.80 -5.46
N SER A 198 -4.57 -17.09 -6.39
CA SER A 198 -4.76 -18.43 -6.94
C SER A 198 -3.50 -18.94 -7.65
N SER A 199 -2.77 -18.07 -8.35
CA SER A 199 -1.47 -18.42 -8.94
C SER A 199 -0.38 -18.75 -7.89
N GLN A 200 -0.64 -18.49 -6.62
CA GLN A 200 0.20 -18.80 -5.47
C GLN A 200 -0.40 -19.93 -4.59
N GLY A 201 -1.38 -20.67 -5.13
CA GLY A 201 -2.06 -21.76 -4.43
C GLY A 201 -2.95 -21.29 -3.27
N GLN A 202 -3.33 -20.01 -3.23
CA GLN A 202 -4.25 -19.47 -2.22
C GLN A 202 -5.68 -19.49 -2.76
N ASP A 203 -6.62 -20.02 -1.97
CA ASP A 203 -8.05 -19.95 -2.28
C ASP A 203 -8.65 -18.67 -1.71
N ILE A 204 -8.94 -17.70 -2.59
CA ILE A 204 -9.54 -16.44 -2.17
C ILE A 204 -11.01 -16.61 -1.74
N LYS A 205 -11.73 -17.63 -2.24
CA LYS A 205 -13.13 -17.85 -1.89
C LYS A 205 -13.26 -18.28 -0.44
N ALA A 206 -12.40 -19.21 -0.01
CA ALA A 206 -12.29 -19.63 1.38
C ALA A 206 -12.08 -18.44 2.34
N LEU A 207 -11.48 -17.33 1.90
CA LEU A 207 -11.31 -16.14 2.75
C LEU A 207 -12.59 -15.36 2.95
N TYR A 208 -13.40 -15.22 1.91
CA TYR A 208 -14.68 -14.55 2.03
C TYR A 208 -15.73 -15.42 2.74
N GLU A 209 -15.53 -16.74 2.74
CA GLU A 209 -16.40 -17.72 3.40
C GLU A 209 -15.98 -17.99 4.85
N ALA A 210 -14.69 -17.89 5.17
CA ALA A 210 -14.17 -17.96 6.53
C ALA A 210 -14.76 -16.80 7.34
N ARG A 211 -15.71 -17.13 8.22
CA ARG A 211 -16.47 -16.24 9.13
C ARG A 211 -15.64 -15.38 10.10
N GLU A 212 -14.33 -15.22 9.89
CA GLU A 212 -13.47 -14.39 10.74
C GLU A 212 -13.79 -12.89 10.65
N PHE A 213 -14.63 -12.46 9.69
CA PHE A 213 -14.77 -11.04 9.36
C PHE A 213 -15.80 -10.28 10.17
N ASP A 214 -16.90 -10.89 10.59
CA ASP A 214 -17.79 -10.43 11.66
C ASP A 214 -18.94 -11.44 11.78
N ARG A 215 -19.46 -11.69 12.99
CA ARG A 215 -20.64 -12.57 13.14
C ARG A 215 -21.89 -12.01 12.44
N ASP A 216 -21.91 -10.69 12.22
CA ASP A 216 -23.02 -9.95 11.62
C ASP A 216 -22.71 -9.43 10.21
N SER A 217 -21.55 -9.78 9.62
CA SER A 217 -21.21 -9.33 8.27
C SER A 217 -22.06 -10.06 7.23
N PRO A 218 -22.55 -9.36 6.18
CA PRO A 218 -23.25 -10.00 5.09
C PRO A 218 -22.42 -11.13 4.48
N THR A 219 -23.08 -12.21 4.01
CA THR A 219 -22.40 -13.24 3.22
C THR A 219 -21.60 -12.63 2.07
N SER A 220 -20.52 -13.26 1.63
CA SER A 220 -19.60 -12.71 0.63
C SER A 220 -20.32 -12.12 -0.59
N ASP A 221 -21.38 -12.75 -1.08
CA ASP A 221 -22.18 -12.28 -2.22
C ASP A 221 -22.87 -10.92 -1.99
N ARG A 222 -23.09 -10.53 -0.74
CA ARG A 222 -23.74 -9.29 -0.34
C ARG A 222 -22.77 -8.13 -0.03
N LEU A 223 -21.46 -8.39 0.00
CA LEU A 223 -20.48 -7.32 0.17
C LEU A 223 -20.37 -6.49 -1.11
N GLU A 224 -20.41 -5.17 -0.97
CA GLU A 224 -20.12 -4.24 -2.06
C GLU A 224 -18.69 -4.47 -2.61
N ALA A 225 -18.49 -4.15 -3.89
CA ALA A 225 -17.23 -4.43 -4.59
C ALA A 225 -16.02 -3.75 -3.96
N ASN A 226 -16.18 -2.53 -3.44
CA ASN A 226 -15.16 -1.77 -2.70
C ASN A 226 -14.70 -2.50 -1.43
N LEU A 227 -15.61 -3.09 -0.65
CA LEU A 227 -15.29 -3.86 0.55
C LEU A 227 -14.58 -5.16 0.18
N LYS A 228 -15.08 -5.88 -0.83
CA LYS A 228 -14.40 -7.09 -1.37
C LYS A 228 -12.98 -6.79 -1.81
N ALA A 229 -12.78 -5.68 -2.52
CA ALA A 229 -11.47 -5.23 -2.96
C ALA A 229 -10.57 -4.92 -1.75
N SER A 230 -11.07 -4.18 -0.76
CA SER A 230 -10.31 -3.82 0.44
C SER A 230 -9.85 -5.06 1.22
N TYR A 231 -10.74 -6.03 1.42
CA TYR A 231 -10.39 -7.30 2.06
C TYR A 231 -9.41 -8.13 1.24
N GLY A 232 -9.62 -8.21 -0.07
CA GLY A 232 -8.71 -8.90 -0.99
C GLY A 232 -7.30 -8.29 -0.94
N GLU A 233 -7.20 -6.96 -0.92
CA GLU A 233 -5.92 -6.24 -0.75
C GLU A 233 -5.30 -6.51 0.62
N GLY A 234 -6.08 -6.47 1.71
CA GLY A 234 -5.60 -6.80 3.05
C GLY A 234 -4.98 -8.20 3.12
N PHE A 235 -5.68 -9.20 2.56
CA PHE A 235 -5.17 -10.56 2.49
C PHE A 235 -3.91 -10.66 1.63
N PHE A 236 -3.92 -10.06 0.44
CA PHE A 236 -2.75 -10.01 -0.44
C PHE A 236 -1.52 -9.43 0.29
N ARG A 237 -1.69 -8.31 1.00
CA ARG A 237 -0.62 -7.67 1.76
C ARG A 237 -0.08 -8.59 2.86
N ARG A 238 -0.95 -9.28 3.59
CA ARG A 238 -0.57 -10.27 4.61
C ARG A 238 0.20 -11.43 4.01
N PHE A 239 -0.32 -12.04 2.95
CA PHE A 239 0.34 -13.14 2.25
C PHE A 239 1.76 -12.76 1.82
N VAL A 240 1.92 -11.59 1.19
CA VAL A 240 3.24 -11.15 0.74
C VAL A 240 4.15 -10.77 1.92
N ALA A 241 3.61 -10.17 2.99
CA ALA A 241 4.36 -9.89 4.20
C ALA A 241 4.91 -11.17 4.85
N ASP A 242 4.08 -12.22 4.93
CA ASP A 242 4.47 -13.54 5.44
C ASP A 242 5.56 -14.17 4.55
N LYS A 243 5.44 -14.07 3.21
CA LYS A 243 6.47 -14.54 2.28
C LYS A 243 7.81 -13.79 2.44
N TYR A 244 7.79 -12.51 2.79
CA TYR A 244 9.00 -11.75 3.10
C TYR A 244 9.53 -11.97 4.52
N GLY A 245 8.90 -12.83 5.33
CA GLY A 245 9.31 -13.10 6.70
C GLY A 245 9.11 -11.88 7.62
N LEU A 246 8.17 -10.99 7.30
CA LEU A 246 7.88 -9.85 8.15
C LEU A 246 7.24 -10.31 9.47
N LYS A 247 7.53 -9.60 10.55
CA LYS A 247 6.97 -9.89 11.88
C LYS A 247 5.71 -9.05 12.09
N LYS A 248 4.60 -9.67 12.48
CA LYS A 248 3.38 -8.94 12.86
C LYS A 248 3.66 -8.10 14.11
N ALA A 249 3.21 -6.85 14.12
CA ALA A 249 3.30 -6.00 15.30
C ALA A 249 2.41 -6.55 16.42
N THR A 250 2.97 -6.64 17.63
CA THR A 250 2.22 -7.02 18.84
C THR A 250 1.49 -5.84 19.46
N TRP A 251 2.01 -4.62 19.22
CA TRP A 251 1.41 -3.37 19.65
C TRP A 251 0.06 -3.11 18.97
N ARG A 252 -0.87 -2.54 19.74
CA ARG A 252 -2.19 -2.09 19.31
C ARG A 252 -2.46 -0.66 19.78
N PRO A 253 -3.36 0.10 19.11
CA PRO A 253 -3.70 1.46 19.52
C PRO A 253 -4.16 1.61 20.97
N LYS A 254 -4.86 0.60 21.51
CA LYS A 254 -5.31 0.58 22.91
C LYS A 254 -4.18 0.45 23.93
N ASP A 255 -3.01 -0.04 23.53
CA ASP A 255 -1.85 -0.18 24.41
C ASP A 255 -1.16 1.18 24.67
N GLY A 256 -1.55 2.23 23.95
CA GLY A 256 -1.09 3.60 24.14
C GLY A 256 0.23 3.93 23.42
N GLY A 257 0.57 5.22 23.42
CA GLY A 257 1.73 5.73 22.69
C GLY A 257 3.07 5.35 23.32
N GLU A 258 3.13 5.14 24.64
CA GLU A 258 4.36 4.66 25.29
C GLU A 258 4.68 3.20 24.93
N ALA A 259 3.65 2.36 24.79
CA ALA A 259 3.83 1.00 24.29
C ALA A 259 4.35 1.02 22.84
N LEU A 260 3.84 1.92 21.99
CA LEU A 260 4.36 2.10 20.63
C LEU A 260 5.86 2.45 20.64
N ILE A 261 6.29 3.39 21.50
CA ILE A 261 7.71 3.76 21.63
C ILE A 261 8.57 2.54 21.97
N ARG A 262 8.16 1.73 22.96
CA ARG A 262 8.87 0.49 23.33
C ARG A 262 8.93 -0.50 22.18
N THR A 263 7.81 -0.75 21.52
CA THR A 263 7.74 -1.68 20.38
C THR A 263 8.66 -1.25 19.23
N LEU A 264 8.71 0.05 18.92
CA LEU A 264 9.63 0.57 17.91
C LEU A 264 11.09 0.38 18.34
N LYS A 265 11.45 0.64 19.60
CA LYS A 265 12.82 0.38 20.09
C LYS A 265 13.24 -1.09 19.94
N GLU A 266 12.33 -2.01 20.25
CA GLU A 266 12.60 -3.45 20.26
C GLU A 266 12.59 -4.09 18.86
N ASN A 267 11.70 -3.61 17.97
CA ASN A 267 11.41 -4.27 16.69
C ASN A 267 11.70 -3.40 15.46
N GLY A 268 11.90 -2.10 15.67
CA GLY A 268 12.32 -1.17 14.64
C GLY A 268 11.16 -0.54 13.92
N PRO A 269 11.41 0.03 12.73
CA PRO A 269 10.37 0.65 11.92
C PRO A 269 9.19 -0.29 11.66
N MET A 270 7.99 0.29 11.63
CA MET A 270 6.74 -0.46 11.48
C MET A 270 5.97 0.04 10.26
N LEU A 271 5.68 -0.86 9.33
CA LEU A 271 4.75 -0.63 8.23
C LEU A 271 3.32 -0.67 8.77
N VAL A 272 2.55 0.39 8.56
CA VAL A 272 1.15 0.47 8.95
C VAL A 272 0.28 0.96 7.80
N GLY A 273 -0.99 0.56 7.83
CA GLY A 273 -2.01 1.00 6.88
C GLY A 273 -3.04 1.92 7.53
N GLY A 274 -3.73 2.73 6.73
CA GLY A 274 -4.84 3.54 7.21
C GLY A 274 -5.19 4.69 6.30
N GLN A 275 -5.95 5.63 6.85
CA GLN A 275 -6.11 6.97 6.26
C GLN A 275 -4.94 7.84 6.77
N LEU A 276 -3.73 7.57 6.31
CA LEU A 276 -2.50 8.24 6.74
C LEU A 276 -1.80 8.87 5.54
N GLY A 277 -0.74 9.65 5.77
CA GLY A 277 0.08 10.22 4.70
C GLY A 277 -0.45 11.52 4.11
N ARG A 278 0.21 12.00 3.06
CA ARG A 278 -0.08 13.28 2.40
C ARG A 278 -1.37 13.24 1.58
N GLU A 279 -1.65 12.11 0.95
CA GLU A 279 -2.77 11.96 0.02
C GLU A 279 -4.15 12.04 0.67
N VAL A 280 -4.24 11.95 2.00
CA VAL A 280 -5.51 12.02 2.73
C VAL A 280 -5.86 13.43 3.22
N TYR A 281 -5.00 14.41 2.96
CA TYR A 281 -5.22 15.80 3.32
C TYR A 281 -5.45 16.67 2.09
N VAL A 282 -6.40 17.60 2.21
CA VAL A 282 -6.58 18.70 1.24
C VAL A 282 -5.53 19.77 1.50
N ASP A 283 -5.27 20.06 2.78
CA ASP A 283 -4.30 21.06 3.16
C ASP A 283 -2.87 20.53 3.03
N SER A 284 -1.96 21.42 2.61
CA SER A 284 -0.53 21.08 2.55
C SER A 284 0.10 21.05 3.94
N PRO A 285 1.06 20.15 4.18
CA PRO A 285 1.83 20.13 5.42
C PRO A 285 2.75 21.35 5.49
N ILE A 286 3.12 21.75 6.71
CA ILE A 286 4.09 22.80 7.01
C ILE A 286 5.34 22.20 7.65
N GLU A 287 6.50 22.79 7.35
CA GLU A 287 7.74 22.49 8.06
C GLU A 287 7.61 22.98 9.51
N VAL A 288 8.05 22.16 10.47
CA VAL A 288 8.05 22.51 11.90
C VAL A 288 9.48 22.57 12.42
N VAL A 289 9.70 23.33 13.49
CA VAL A 289 11.02 23.44 14.16
C VAL A 289 11.27 22.16 14.96
N ASP A 290 11.59 21.09 14.24
CA ASP A 290 11.88 19.76 14.75
C ASP A 290 12.83 19.10 13.73
N ASP A 291 13.82 18.35 14.20
CA ASP A 291 14.73 17.56 13.34
C ASP A 291 14.53 16.09 13.63
N PHE A 292 14.55 15.26 12.58
CA PHE A 292 14.50 13.82 12.71
C PHE A 292 15.64 13.18 11.92
N ALA A 293 16.73 12.86 12.61
CA ALA A 293 17.89 12.18 12.05
C ALA A 293 18.46 12.92 10.82
N GLY A 294 18.64 14.24 10.93
CA GLY A 294 19.16 15.11 9.87
C GLY A 294 18.16 15.40 8.75
N ARG A 295 16.88 15.14 8.98
CA ARG A 295 15.78 15.40 8.04
C ARG A 295 14.82 16.43 8.62
N LYS A 296 14.28 17.25 7.72
CA LYS A 296 13.23 18.22 8.04
C LYS A 296 11.93 17.50 8.41
N VAL A 297 11.28 17.98 9.47
CA VAL A 297 10.01 17.44 9.93
C VAL A 297 8.85 18.30 9.41
N TRP A 298 7.81 17.63 8.93
CA TRP A 298 6.61 18.23 8.37
C TRP A 298 5.37 17.76 9.13
N ALA A 299 4.40 18.65 9.33
CA ALA A 299 3.15 18.33 10.02
C ALA A 299 1.97 19.09 9.41
N TRP A 300 0.76 18.60 9.65
CA TRP A 300 -0.45 19.34 9.34
C TRP A 300 -0.88 20.18 10.55
N LYS A 301 -1.42 21.37 10.29
CA LYS A 301 -2.01 22.20 11.34
C LYS A 301 -3.19 21.48 11.99
N VAL A 302 -3.44 21.76 13.27
CA VAL A 302 -4.65 21.28 13.95
C VAL A 302 -5.87 21.78 13.17
N GLY A 303 -6.80 20.87 12.86
CA GLY A 303 -7.99 21.17 12.06
C GLY A 303 -7.77 21.17 10.54
N ALA A 304 -6.59 20.74 10.06
CA ALA A 304 -6.35 20.59 8.62
C ALA A 304 -7.43 19.74 7.94
N LYS A 305 -7.92 20.23 6.80
CA LYS A 305 -8.95 19.58 6.00
C LYS A 305 -8.43 18.27 5.43
N ARG A 306 -9.25 17.23 5.58
CA ARG A 306 -9.00 15.89 5.06
C ARG A 306 -9.92 15.62 3.88
N ILE A 307 -9.48 14.76 2.98
CA ILE A 307 -10.35 14.27 1.92
C ILE A 307 -11.35 13.31 2.57
N GLU A 308 -12.64 13.54 2.32
CA GLU A 308 -13.71 12.67 2.80
C GLU A 308 -13.78 11.39 1.94
N ASN A 309 -14.24 10.28 2.53
CA ASN A 309 -14.41 8.99 1.84
C ASN A 309 -13.15 8.42 1.18
N VAL A 310 -11.95 8.76 1.69
CA VAL A 310 -10.72 8.12 1.22
C VAL A 310 -10.74 6.66 1.63
N ILE A 311 -10.58 5.80 0.62
CA ILE A 311 -10.46 4.36 0.80
C ILE A 311 -9.31 4.08 1.77
N VAL A 312 -9.61 3.30 2.80
CA VAL A 312 -8.60 2.81 3.74
C VAL A 312 -7.59 1.98 2.95
N GLY A 313 -6.37 2.48 2.78
CA GLY A 313 -5.49 1.90 1.78
C GLY A 313 -4.08 2.43 1.73
N HIS A 314 -3.83 3.66 2.21
CA HIS A 314 -2.47 4.19 2.24
C HIS A 314 -1.63 3.47 3.27
N ASN A 315 -0.36 3.28 2.95
CA ASN A 315 0.58 2.65 3.86
C ASN A 315 1.78 3.57 4.05
N VAL A 316 2.18 3.73 5.30
CA VAL A 316 3.34 4.53 5.71
C VAL A 316 4.26 3.67 6.56
N VAL A 317 5.50 4.12 6.74
CA VAL A 317 6.43 3.47 7.67
C VAL A 317 6.63 4.38 8.86
N ILE A 318 6.18 3.95 10.04
CA ILE A 318 6.49 4.60 11.31
C ILE A 318 7.97 4.35 11.59
N VAL A 319 8.73 5.42 11.74
CA VAL A 319 10.20 5.40 11.92
C VAL A 319 10.63 5.83 13.32
N GLY A 320 9.71 6.36 14.10
CA GLY A 320 9.96 6.74 15.48
C GLY A 320 8.72 7.29 16.16
N ALA A 321 8.79 7.39 17.47
CA ALA A 321 7.82 8.12 18.28
C ALA A 321 8.55 8.73 19.47
N LYS A 322 8.10 9.92 19.91
CA LYS A 322 8.67 10.62 21.07
C LYS A 322 7.58 11.23 21.94
N LYS A 323 7.75 11.13 23.25
CA LYS A 323 6.88 11.79 24.22
C LYS A 323 7.41 13.21 24.46
N VAL A 324 6.55 14.20 24.27
CA VAL A 324 6.85 15.62 24.57
C VAL A 324 5.77 16.07 25.55
N GLN A 325 6.17 16.37 26.79
CA GLN A 325 5.24 16.54 27.91
C GLN A 325 4.36 15.29 28.04
N ASP A 326 3.03 15.43 28.04
CA ASP A 326 2.08 14.30 28.14
C ASP A 326 1.57 13.80 26.79
N LYS A 327 2.15 14.28 25.68
CA LYS A 327 1.69 13.91 24.32
C LYS A 327 2.75 13.09 23.59
N VAL A 328 2.31 12.01 22.95
CA VAL A 328 3.16 11.21 22.07
C VAL A 328 3.02 11.70 20.63
N ASN A 329 4.14 12.08 20.04
CA ASN A 329 4.27 12.40 18.61
C ASN A 329 4.86 11.19 17.88
N VAL A 330 4.26 10.83 16.76
CA VAL A 330 4.68 9.72 15.90
C VAL A 330 5.25 10.28 14.61
N PHE A 331 6.39 9.74 14.20
CA PHE A 331 7.12 10.12 13.00
C PHE A 331 7.03 9.02 11.96
N PHE A 332 6.72 9.37 10.72
CA PHE A 332 6.60 8.41 9.64
C PHE A 332 7.16 8.93 8.33
N ILE A 333 7.54 8.00 7.47
CA ILE A 333 7.87 8.27 6.07
C ILE A 333 6.68 7.87 5.21
N ASP A 334 6.25 8.81 4.39
CA ASP A 334 5.25 8.57 3.36
C ASP A 334 5.95 8.07 2.07
N PRO A 335 5.63 6.86 1.57
CA PRO A 335 6.22 6.36 0.33
C PRO A 335 5.86 7.16 -0.93
N VAL A 336 4.81 7.98 -0.93
CA VAL A 336 4.43 8.81 -2.08
C VAL A 336 5.11 10.18 -2.08
N ASP A 337 5.96 10.44 -1.09
CA ASP A 337 6.72 11.68 -1.03
C ASP A 337 7.77 11.74 -2.17
N PRO A 338 7.80 12.83 -2.96
CA PRO A 338 8.74 13.01 -4.08
C PRO A 338 10.17 13.36 -3.67
N SER A 339 10.49 13.37 -2.38
CA SER A 339 11.83 13.69 -1.88
C SER A 339 12.92 12.90 -2.57
N ASP A 340 14.03 13.58 -2.84
CA ASP A 340 15.21 12.96 -3.41
C ASP A 340 15.74 11.85 -2.47
N PRO A 341 15.82 10.61 -2.95
CA PRO A 341 16.38 9.52 -2.17
C PRO A 341 17.84 9.70 -1.77
N GLN A 342 18.64 10.43 -2.54
CA GLN A 342 20.08 10.54 -2.31
C GLN A 342 20.43 11.73 -1.41
N ASP A 343 19.49 12.63 -1.15
CA ASP A 343 19.71 13.88 -0.42
C ASP A 343 18.86 13.92 0.86
N LEU A 344 19.50 13.70 2.02
CA LEU A 344 18.81 13.73 3.33
C LEU A 344 18.14 15.09 3.60
N SER A 345 18.73 16.19 3.15
CA SER A 345 18.21 17.54 3.41
C SER A 345 16.89 17.80 2.68
N LYS A 346 16.66 17.09 1.57
CA LYS A 346 15.42 17.12 0.80
C LYS A 346 14.39 16.11 1.28
N GLN A 347 14.78 15.15 2.13
CA GLN A 347 13.87 14.13 2.64
C GLN A 347 12.96 14.67 3.74
N LYS A 348 11.66 14.40 3.59
CA LYS A 348 10.65 14.75 4.56
C LYS A 348 10.36 13.60 5.51
N VAL A 349 10.27 13.91 6.79
CA VAL A 349 9.66 13.05 7.81
C VAL A 349 8.38 13.73 8.26
N TYR A 350 7.29 12.99 8.30
CA TYR A 350 6.00 13.51 8.71
C TYR A 350 5.75 13.23 10.19
N LYS A 351 5.10 14.16 10.86
CA LYS A 351 4.74 14.11 12.28
C LYS A 351 3.23 14.14 12.45
N ILE A 352 2.72 13.26 13.30
CA ILE A 352 1.30 13.16 13.68
C ILE A 352 1.20 12.89 15.18
N SER A 353 0.16 13.38 15.86
CA SER A 353 -0.09 12.98 17.24
C SER A 353 -0.54 11.51 17.31
N PHE A 354 -0.24 10.84 18.42
CA PHE A 354 -0.70 9.47 18.64
C PHE A 354 -2.22 9.33 18.59
N ASP A 355 -2.96 10.30 19.14
CA ASP A 355 -4.43 10.28 19.10
C ASP A 355 -4.97 10.35 17.67
N ASN A 356 -4.33 11.16 16.82
CA ASN A 356 -4.68 11.28 15.41
C ASN A 356 -4.26 10.01 14.65
N LEU A 357 -3.12 9.39 14.97
CA LEU A 357 -2.76 8.08 14.44
C LEU A 357 -3.85 7.04 14.77
N LYS A 358 -4.20 6.88 16.06
CA LYS A 358 -5.20 5.91 16.53
C LYS A 358 -6.53 6.03 15.81
N LYS A 359 -6.99 7.26 15.56
CA LYS A 359 -8.28 7.52 14.88
C LYS A 359 -8.31 7.04 13.43
N TYR A 360 -7.17 7.06 12.74
CA TYR A 360 -7.09 6.82 11.30
C TYR A 360 -6.25 5.61 10.91
N LEU A 361 -5.79 4.83 11.89
CA LEU A 361 -5.06 3.59 11.70
C LEU A 361 -6.03 2.47 11.34
N ALA A 362 -5.65 1.66 10.36
CA ALA A 362 -6.35 0.44 10.04
C ALA A 362 -5.57 -0.78 10.53
N ASP A 363 -6.30 -1.83 10.91
CA ASP A 363 -5.68 -3.13 11.13
C ASP A 363 -5.14 -3.71 9.80
N VAL A 364 -4.42 -4.84 9.88
CA VAL A 364 -3.87 -5.51 8.69
C VAL A 364 -4.93 -6.06 7.73
N GLN A 365 -6.21 -6.03 8.12
CA GLN A 365 -7.35 -6.38 7.26
C GLN A 365 -7.99 -5.15 6.60
N GLY A 366 -7.56 -3.93 6.98
CA GLY A 366 -8.08 -2.68 6.44
C GLY A 366 -9.25 -2.09 7.24
N ARG A 367 -9.50 -2.53 8.47
CA ARG A 367 -10.59 -2.02 9.31
C ARG A 367 -10.12 -0.87 10.20
N LEU A 368 -10.87 0.23 10.19
CA LEU A 368 -10.67 1.39 11.07
C LEU A 368 -11.36 1.16 12.42
N ASP A 369 -10.86 0.19 13.17
CA ASP A 369 -11.36 -0.14 14.51
C ASP A 369 -10.16 -0.15 15.46
N PRO A 370 -10.09 0.74 16.48
CA PRO A 370 -8.97 0.79 17.42
C PRO A 370 -8.92 -0.39 18.40
N ASP A 371 -10.01 -1.16 18.50
CA ASP A 371 -10.13 -2.33 19.38
C ASP A 371 -10.01 -3.65 18.61
N SER A 372 -9.70 -3.58 17.31
CA SER A 372 -9.52 -4.75 16.45
C SER A 372 -8.59 -5.79 17.10
N PRO A 373 -8.97 -7.08 17.07
CA PRO A 373 -8.14 -8.15 17.61
C PRO A 373 -6.92 -8.45 16.73
N PHE A 374 -6.87 -7.94 15.49
CA PHE A 374 -5.80 -8.20 14.54
C PHE A 374 -4.63 -7.22 14.72
N PRO A 375 -3.43 -7.57 14.23
CA PRO A 375 -2.30 -6.64 14.19
C PRO A 375 -2.61 -5.39 13.37
N TYR A 376 -1.89 -4.30 13.63
CA TYR A 376 -2.01 -3.03 12.89
C TYR A 376 -0.81 -2.72 11.98
N GLY A 377 0.20 -3.57 12.02
CA GLY A 377 1.40 -3.35 11.25
C GLY A 377 2.32 -4.55 11.19
N HIS A 378 3.41 -4.35 10.45
CA HIS A 378 4.48 -5.34 10.31
C HIS A 378 5.83 -4.67 10.50
N HIS A 379 6.74 -5.36 11.18
CA HIS A 379 8.15 -5.01 11.27
C HIS A 379 8.96 -5.82 10.27
N GLY A 380 10.11 -5.27 9.88
CA GLY A 380 11.10 -6.02 9.12
C GLY A 380 11.72 -7.16 9.93
N PRO A 381 12.33 -8.17 9.29
CA PRO A 381 13.01 -9.28 9.97
C PRO A 381 14.38 -8.89 10.53
N PHE A 382 14.64 -7.60 10.74
CA PHE A 382 15.95 -7.10 11.15
C PHE A 382 16.25 -7.46 12.60
N LYS A 383 17.55 -7.51 12.93
CA LYS A 383 18.03 -7.46 14.30
C LYS A 383 18.46 -6.02 14.57
N ILE A 384 17.96 -5.45 15.65
CA ILE A 384 18.39 -4.15 16.14
C ILE A 384 19.61 -4.40 17.02
N ALA A 385 20.72 -3.75 16.69
CA ALA A 385 22.01 -3.94 17.32
C ALA A 385 22.15 -3.14 18.61
#